data_AF-A0A662CHN9-F1
#
_entry.id   AF-A0A662CHN9-F1
#
_cell.length_a   1.000
_cell.length_b   1.000
_cell.length_c   1.000
_cell.angle_alpha   90.00
_cell.angle_beta   90.00
_cell.angle_gamma   90.00
#
_symmetry.space_group_name_H-M   'P 1'
#
loop_
_entity.id
_entity.type
_entity.pdbx_description
1 polymer ?
#
loop_
_entity_poly.entity_id
_entity_poly.type
_entity_poly.pdbx_seq_one_letter_code
_entity_poly.pdbx_strand_id
1 'polypeptide(L)' 'MRRGRVFLYLSLILVLLVAGGYLLYTNFLSPTAGSSDAPAEVAIPDRVDIVVITQKAPRGTVLDETVLGLI' A
#
# COMPACT_ATOMS: atom_id res chain seq x y z
N MET A 1 -32.30 -38.83 27.47
CA MET A 1 -31.00 -38.11 27.42
C MET A 1 -30.30 -38.10 26.05
N ARG A 2 -31.03 -38.28 24.92
CA ARG A 2 -30.44 -38.15 23.55
C ARG A 2 -30.79 -36.82 22.87
N ARG A 3 -31.91 -36.22 23.27
CA ARG A 3 -32.47 -34.98 22.69
C ARG A 3 -31.65 -33.72 23.03
N GLY A 4 -31.04 -33.66 24.22
CA GLY A 4 -30.22 -32.51 24.64
C GLY A 4 -28.95 -32.32 23.81
N ARG A 5 -28.35 -33.40 23.30
CA ARG A 5 -27.18 -33.30 22.41
C ARG A 5 -27.54 -32.70 21.06
N VAL A 6 -28.74 -33.01 20.55
CA VAL A 6 -29.24 -32.46 19.28
C VAL A 6 -29.39 -30.95 19.36
N PHE A 7 -29.96 -30.42 20.44
CA PHE A 7 -30.06 -28.97 20.65
C PHE A 7 -28.69 -28.29 20.66
N LEU A 8 -27.68 -28.91 21.29
CA LEU A 8 -26.32 -28.38 21.33
C LEU A 8 -25.69 -28.31 19.93
N TYR A 9 -25.81 -29.38 19.13
CA TYR A 9 -25.30 -29.37 17.76
C TYR A 9 -26.03 -28.35 16.89
N LEU A 10 -27.34 -28.22 17.08
CA LEU A 10 -28.17 -27.30 16.30
C LEU A 10 -27.84 -25.84 16.63
N SER A 11 -27.63 -25.50 17.90
CA SER A 11 -27.14 -24.18 18.29
C SER A 11 -25.73 -23.91 17.80
N LEU A 12 -24.85 -24.90 17.83
CA LEU A 12 -23.48 -24.77 17.33
C LEU A 12 -23.46 -24.44 15.82
N ILE A 13 -24.26 -25.17 15.03
CA ILE A 13 -24.39 -24.94 13.59
C ILE A 13 -24.96 -23.54 13.32
N LEU A 14 -25.96 -23.12 14.10
CA LEU A 14 -26.54 -21.78 13.97
C LEU A 14 -25.48 -20.69 14.18
N VAL A 15 -24.67 -20.82 15.24
CA VAL A 15 -23.58 -19.86 15.54
C VAL A 15 -22.54 -19.84 14.42
N LEU A 16 -22.16 -21.01 13.89
CA LEU A 16 -21.20 -21.09 12.78
C LEU A 16 -21.75 -20.45 11.50
N LEU A 17 -23.02 -20.64 11.18
CA LEU A 17 -23.64 -19.99 10.03
C LEU A 17 -23.70 -18.47 10.17
N VAL A 18 -24.04 -17.97 11.35
CA VAL A 18 -24.08 -16.51 11.61
C VAL A 18 -22.68 -15.92 11.53
N ALA A 19 -21.68 -16.54 12.15
CA ALA A 19 -20.29 -16.06 12.12
C ALA A 19 -19.71 -16.10 10.71
N GLY A 20 -19.89 -17.20 9.98
CA GLY A 20 -19.43 -17.34 8.60
C GLY A 20 -20.12 -16.38 7.64
N GLY A 21 -21.44 -16.23 7.77
CA GLY A 21 -22.24 -15.28 6.99
C GLY A 21 -21.85 -13.82 7.27
N TYR A 22 -21.56 -13.49 8.53
CA TYR A 22 -21.08 -12.16 8.92
C TYR A 22 -19.72 -11.87 8.29
N LEU A 23 -18.75 -12.79 8.37
CA LEU A 23 -17.44 -12.62 7.71
C LEU A 23 -17.57 -12.42 6.20
N LEU A 24 -18.40 -13.23 5.55
CA LEU A 24 -18.65 -13.14 4.11
C LEU A 24 -19.29 -11.78 3.76
N TYR A 25 -20.26 -11.35 4.56
CA TYR A 25 -20.91 -10.06 4.38
C TYR A 25 -19.91 -8.91 4.55
N THR A 26 -19.14 -8.86 5.64
CA THR A 26 -18.18 -7.78 5.90
C THR A 26 -17.06 -7.70 4.87
N ASN A 27 -16.58 -8.86 4.39
CA ASN A 27 -15.40 -8.91 3.53
C ASN A 27 -15.74 -8.77 2.04
N PHE A 28 -16.91 -9.23 1.60
CA PHE A 28 -17.25 -9.30 0.17
C PHE A 28 -18.47 -8.48 -0.23
N LEU A 29 -19.46 -8.30 0.64
CA LEU A 29 -20.73 -7.64 0.29
C LEU A 29 -20.88 -6.25 0.91
N SER A 30 -20.16 -5.96 1.98
CA SER A 30 -20.15 -4.65 2.60
C SER A 30 -19.10 -3.81 1.87
N PRO A 31 -19.48 -2.68 1.25
CA PRO A 31 -18.50 -1.69 0.85
C PRO A 31 -17.83 -1.22 2.14
N THR A 32 -16.56 -1.58 2.33
CA THR A 32 -15.78 -1.14 3.47
C THR A 32 -15.69 0.40 3.40
N ALA A 33 -16.59 1.07 4.09
CA ALA A 33 -16.52 2.50 4.31
C ALA A 33 -15.39 2.73 5.33
N GLY A 34 -14.18 2.95 4.83
CA GLY A 34 -13.06 3.35 5.69
C GLY A 34 -11.90 2.38 5.78
N SER A 35 -11.62 1.59 4.75
CA SER A 35 -10.22 1.47 4.36
C SER A 35 -9.90 2.82 3.74
N SER A 36 -9.57 3.79 4.60
CA SER A 36 -8.64 4.82 4.18
C SER A 36 -7.49 4.02 3.61
N ASP A 37 -7.36 4.01 2.29
CA ASP A 37 -6.06 3.96 1.67
C ASP A 37 -5.29 5.07 2.39
N ALA A 38 -4.63 4.72 3.51
CA ALA A 38 -3.54 5.51 4.02
C ALA A 38 -2.67 5.64 2.77
N PRO A 39 -2.48 6.85 2.23
CA PRO A 39 -1.73 7.01 0.99
C PRO A 39 -0.45 6.24 1.21
N ALA A 40 -0.23 5.17 0.43
CA ALA A 40 1.02 4.45 0.50
C ALA A 40 2.09 5.52 0.39
N GLU A 41 2.95 5.64 1.39
CA GLU A 41 3.97 6.68 1.42
C GLU A 41 4.84 6.46 0.18
N VAL A 42 4.55 7.24 -0.86
CA VAL A 42 5.26 7.15 -2.12
C VAL A 42 6.65 7.65 -1.78
N ALA A 43 7.63 6.74 -1.77
CA ALA A 43 9.02 7.10 -1.63
C ALA A 43 9.34 8.10 -2.75
N ILE A 44 9.43 9.38 -2.41
CA ILE A 44 9.83 10.42 -3.33
C ILE A 44 11.33 10.20 -3.54
N PRO A 45 11.78 9.88 -4.77
CA PRO A 45 13.21 9.75 -5.03
C PRO A 45 13.88 11.08 -4.73
N ASP A 46 14.93 11.03 -3.91
CA ASP A 46 15.70 12.22 -3.57
C ASP A 46 16.36 12.75 -4.84
N ARG A 47 16.13 14.02 -5.16
CA ARG A 47 16.74 14.64 -6.33
C ARG A 47 18.16 15.02 -5.96
N VAL A 48 19.11 14.47 -6.71
CA VAL A 48 20.52 14.84 -6.60
C VAL A 48 20.88 15.73 -7.77
N ASP A 49 21.46 16.87 -7.45
CA ASP A 49 21.92 17.85 -8.42
C ASP A 49 23.16 17.30 -9.15
N ILE A 50 23.08 17.19 -10.48
CA ILE A 50 24.20 16.68 -11.29
C ILE A 50 24.90 17.87 -11.94
N VAL A 51 26.21 17.96 -11.70
CA VAL A 51 27.07 18.93 -12.39
C VAL A 51 27.33 18.44 -13.81
N VAL A 52 26.82 19.18 -14.80
CA VAL A 52 26.92 18.86 -16.23
C VAL A 52 27.65 19.97 -16.97
N ILE A 53 28.49 19.58 -17.92
CA ILE A 53 29.17 20.51 -18.81
C ILE A 53 28.16 21.01 -19.85
N THR A 54 27.80 22.29 -19.80
CA THR A 54 26.74 22.88 -20.65
C THR A 54 27.24 23.29 -22.04
N GLN A 55 28.55 23.34 -22.24
CA GLN A 55 29.20 23.81 -23.47
C GLN A 55 30.43 22.97 -23.81
N LYS A 56 30.86 22.99 -25.07
CA LYS A 56 32.01 22.19 -25.52
C LYS A 56 33.30 22.64 -24.83
N ALA A 57 33.77 21.86 -23.85
CA ALA A 57 35.02 22.12 -23.11
C ALA A 57 36.15 21.15 -23.56
N PRO A 58 37.19 21.64 -24.27
CA PRO A 58 38.37 20.85 -24.62
C PRO A 58 39.13 20.37 -23.38
N ARG A 59 39.94 19.31 -23.54
CA ARG A 59 40.80 18.83 -22.45
C ARG A 59 41.84 19.88 -22.07
N GLY A 60 42.04 20.07 -20.77
CA GLY A 60 42.93 21.10 -20.21
C GLY A 60 42.26 22.46 -19.97
N THR A 61 40.95 22.59 -20.26
CA THR A 61 40.19 23.80 -19.93
C THR A 61 39.86 23.81 -18.43
N VAL A 62 40.00 24.98 -17.80
CA VAL A 62 39.57 25.16 -16.40
C VAL A 62 38.05 25.13 -16.35
N LEU A 63 37.50 24.26 -15.49
CA LEU A 63 36.07 24.14 -15.26
C LEU A 63 35.67 25.21 -14.26
N ASP A 64 34.77 26.09 -14.67
CA ASP A 64 34.29 27.21 -13.87
C ASP A 64 32.76 27.34 -14.03
N GLU A 65 32.15 28.23 -13.26
CA GLU A 65 30.70 28.49 -13.18
C GLU A 65 30.06 28.80 -14.54
N THR A 66 30.84 29.27 -15.50
CA THR A 66 30.41 29.56 -16.87
C THR A 66 30.33 28.33 -17.78
N VAL A 67 30.98 27.24 -17.39
CA VAL A 67 31.07 25.97 -18.16
C VAL A 67 30.21 24.88 -17.54
N LEU A 68 29.97 24.98 -16.23
CA LEU A 68 29.22 24.02 -15.44
C LEU A 68 27.78 24.49 -15.26
N GLY A 69 26.84 23.58 -15.48
CA GLY A 69 25.44 23.74 -15.15
C GLY A 69 25.01 22.67 -14.16
N LEU A 70 23.90 22.93 -13.48
CA LEU A 70 23.32 22.05 -12.49
C LEU A 70 21.91 21.68 -12.96
N ILE A 71 21.61 20.38 -12.98
CA ILE A 71 20.33 19.81 -13.44
C ILE A 71 19.80 18.79 -12.44
#